data_AF-A0A1H1J1X7-F1
#
_entry.id   AF-A0A1H1J1X7-F1
#
_cell.length_a   1.000
_cell.length_b   1.000
_cell.length_c   1.000
_cell.angle_alpha   90.00
_cell.angle_beta   90.00
_cell.angle_gamma   90.00
#
_symmetry.space_group_name_H-M   'P 1'
#
loop_
_entity.id
_entity.type
_entity.pdbx_description
1 polymer ?
#
loop_
_entity_poly.entity_id
_entity_poly.type
_entity_poly.pdbx_seq_one_letter_code
_entity_poly.pdbx_strand_id
1 'polypeptide(L)'
;MTDRDDGSGVDSSRALETLETLEALEDEVATMKQVVREGDDPHRTRFEAVANRLQEVLAETNGGHGTIDTRSGERITPLDPDPKRIALTDVAHALSNLSRFTGQGKEFYSVARHAVHVSREVEARGGTREAQRWGLLHDASEAYFSDVPAPVKQSLPGYTRAEKRFQAAVREAFDLELTVEDERLVDAVDGDIARYELSIHFPANHESPGLECEHDDLESGGDEGLYLRRASELALR
;
A
#
# COMPACT_ATOMS: atom_id res chain seq x y z
N MET A 1 -46.67 -18.23 24.81
CA MET A 1 -46.91 -18.74 23.46
C MET A 1 -46.15 -17.81 22.54
N THR A 2 -44.95 -18.26 22.23
CA THR A 2 -43.92 -17.60 21.43
C THR A 2 -44.38 -17.49 19.98
N ASP A 3 -44.05 -16.40 19.32
CA ASP A 3 -43.45 -16.47 17.98
C ASP A 3 -42.60 -15.22 17.78
N ARG A 4 -41.28 -15.42 17.90
CA ARG A 4 -40.27 -14.57 17.30
C ARG A 4 -40.02 -15.18 15.93
N ASP A 5 -40.35 -14.45 14.89
CA ASP A 5 -40.03 -14.80 13.51
C ASP A 5 -38.59 -14.31 13.23
N ASP A 6 -37.62 -15.19 13.46
CA ASP A 6 -36.21 -14.97 13.10
C ASP A 6 -36.04 -15.23 11.60
N GLY A 7 -36.20 -14.17 10.81
CA GLY A 7 -35.83 -14.14 9.41
C GLY A 7 -34.31 -14.06 9.22
N SER A 8 -33.61 -15.19 9.30
CA SER A 8 -32.21 -15.31 8.87
C SER A 8 -31.95 -16.64 8.17
N GLY A 9 -32.77 -16.97 7.17
CA GLY A 9 -32.47 -18.04 6.23
C GLY A 9 -31.48 -17.55 5.18
N VAL A 10 -30.18 -17.69 5.46
CA VAL A 10 -29.18 -17.64 4.38
C VAL A 10 -29.52 -18.79 3.43
N ASP A 11 -29.81 -18.48 2.17
CA ASP A 11 -30.21 -19.43 1.13
C ASP A 11 -29.13 -20.52 0.97
N SER A 12 -29.43 -21.72 1.45
CA SER A 12 -28.49 -22.83 1.49
C SER A 12 -28.08 -23.31 0.09
N SER A 13 -28.89 -23.06 -0.95
CA SER A 13 -28.53 -23.35 -2.34
C SER A 13 -27.41 -22.45 -2.81
N ARG A 14 -27.53 -21.15 -2.53
CA ARG A 14 -26.53 -20.14 -2.88
C ARG A 14 -25.20 -20.36 -2.14
N ALA A 15 -25.25 -20.80 -0.88
CA ALA A 15 -24.06 -21.13 -0.11
C ALA A 15 -23.28 -22.33 -0.72
N LEU A 16 -23.99 -23.37 -1.19
CA LEU A 16 -23.37 -24.51 -1.86
C LEU A 16 -22.72 -24.13 -3.19
N GLU A 17 -23.42 -23.36 -4.03
CA GLU A 17 -22.87 -22.86 -5.30
C GLU A 17 -21.60 -22.01 -5.10
N THR A 18 -21.56 -21.24 -4.02
CA THR A 18 -20.41 -20.39 -3.65
C THR A 18 -19.21 -21.25 -3.25
N LEU A 19 -19.42 -22.32 -2.49
CA LEU A 19 -18.37 -23.27 -2.09
C LEU A 19 -17.80 -24.02 -3.30
N GLU A 20 -18.66 -24.52 -4.19
CA GLU A 20 -18.23 -25.18 -5.43
C GLU A 20 -17.38 -24.24 -6.32
N THR A 21 -17.77 -22.96 -6.38
CA THR A 21 -17.01 -21.94 -7.10
C THR A 21 -15.64 -21.70 -6.45
N LEU A 22 -15.57 -21.66 -5.12
CA LEU A 22 -14.34 -21.45 -4.37
C LEU A 22 -13.34 -22.60 -4.62
N GLU A 23 -13.78 -23.85 -4.51
CA GLU A 23 -12.95 -25.03 -4.79
C GLU A 23 -12.39 -25.00 -6.22
N ALA A 24 -13.23 -24.69 -7.22
CA ALA A 24 -12.81 -24.62 -8.61
C ALA A 24 -11.74 -23.52 -8.85
N LEU A 25 -11.88 -22.35 -8.21
CA LEU A 25 -10.92 -21.26 -8.33
C LEU A 25 -9.59 -21.59 -7.63
N GLU A 26 -9.63 -22.28 -6.47
CA GLU A 26 -8.43 -22.73 -5.78
C GLU A 26 -7.62 -23.72 -6.64
N ASP A 27 -8.29 -24.67 -7.29
CA ASP A 27 -7.68 -25.62 -8.23
C ASP A 27 -7.07 -24.93 -9.45
N GLU A 28 -7.75 -23.93 -10.02
CA GLU A 28 -7.22 -23.16 -11.16
C GLU A 28 -5.98 -22.36 -10.75
N VAL A 29 -6.01 -21.70 -9.58
CA VAL A 29 -4.86 -20.98 -8.99
C VAL A 29 -3.68 -21.94 -8.77
N ALA A 30 -3.92 -23.14 -8.26
CA ALA A 30 -2.88 -24.14 -8.03
C ALA A 30 -2.21 -24.59 -9.34
N THR A 31 -3.02 -24.82 -10.38
CA THR A 31 -2.54 -25.19 -11.72
C THR A 31 -1.71 -24.08 -12.35
N MET A 32 -2.19 -22.83 -12.29
CA MET A 32 -1.49 -21.68 -12.86
C MET A 32 -0.19 -21.35 -12.13
N LYS A 33 -0.11 -21.54 -10.81
CA LYS A 33 1.14 -21.37 -10.04
C LYS A 33 2.28 -22.25 -10.57
N GLN A 34 1.97 -23.43 -11.12
CA GLN A 34 2.97 -24.31 -11.72
C GLN A 34 3.47 -23.77 -13.07
N VAL A 35 2.55 -23.25 -13.90
CA VAL A 35 2.85 -22.71 -15.24
C VAL A 35 3.58 -21.36 -15.18
N VAL A 36 3.21 -20.47 -14.26
CA VAL A 36 3.83 -19.13 -14.11
C VAL A 36 5.32 -19.21 -13.73
N ARG A 37 5.77 -20.32 -13.12
CA ARG A 37 7.20 -20.57 -12.84
C ARG A 37 8.03 -20.84 -14.09
N GLU A 38 7.39 -21.11 -15.24
CA GLU A 38 8.05 -21.48 -16.50
C GLU A 38 8.11 -20.32 -17.52
N GLY A 39 7.63 -19.12 -17.15
CA GLY A 39 7.86 -17.86 -17.85
C GLY A 39 6.91 -17.54 -19.00
N ASP A 40 5.88 -16.71 -18.77
CA ASP A 40 5.42 -15.65 -19.70
C ASP A 40 4.29 -14.76 -19.09
N ASP A 41 4.17 -13.52 -19.60
CA ASP A 41 3.31 -12.40 -19.12
C ASP A 41 1.77 -12.59 -19.26
N PRO A 42 1.21 -13.33 -20.24
CA PRO A 42 -0.23 -13.60 -20.33
C PRO A 42 -0.75 -14.51 -19.21
N HIS A 43 0.06 -15.48 -18.79
CA HIS A 43 -0.28 -16.41 -17.71
C HIS A 43 -0.35 -15.69 -16.36
N ARG A 44 0.52 -14.69 -16.13
CA ARG A 44 0.46 -13.85 -14.94
C ARG A 44 -0.85 -13.05 -14.90
N THR A 45 -1.23 -12.44 -16.03
CA THR A 45 -2.48 -11.67 -16.12
C THR A 45 -3.71 -12.52 -15.79
N ARG A 46 -3.80 -13.72 -16.37
CA ARG A 46 -4.89 -14.66 -16.06
C ARG A 46 -4.86 -15.11 -14.60
N PHE A 47 -3.68 -15.42 -14.09
CA PHE A 47 -3.49 -15.82 -12.70
C PHE A 47 -3.97 -14.76 -11.72
N GLU A 48 -3.63 -13.49 -11.96
CA GLU A 48 -4.12 -12.36 -11.17
C GLU A 48 -5.65 -12.25 -11.24
N ALA A 49 -6.26 -12.41 -12.42
CA ALA A 49 -7.71 -12.35 -12.57
C ALA A 49 -8.42 -13.41 -11.72
N VAL A 50 -7.92 -14.64 -11.71
CA VAL A 50 -8.50 -15.73 -10.91
C VAL A 50 -8.24 -15.54 -9.42
N ALA A 51 -7.03 -15.12 -9.03
CA ALA A 51 -6.73 -14.80 -7.64
C ALA A 51 -7.65 -13.70 -7.09
N ASN A 52 -7.92 -12.68 -7.90
CA ASN A 52 -8.87 -11.61 -7.54
C ASN A 52 -10.30 -12.15 -7.40
N ARG A 53 -10.74 -13.00 -8.32
CA ARG A 53 -12.07 -13.60 -8.23
C ARG A 53 -12.22 -14.46 -6.98
N LEU A 54 -11.19 -15.23 -6.63
CA LEU A 54 -11.15 -16.01 -5.40
C LEU A 54 -11.26 -15.10 -4.17
N GLN A 55 -10.54 -13.98 -4.13
CA GLN A 55 -10.64 -13.00 -3.04
C GLN A 55 -12.05 -12.40 -2.90
N GLU A 56 -12.73 -12.11 -4.00
CA GLU A 56 -14.11 -11.60 -4.00
C GLU A 56 -15.10 -12.65 -3.46
N VAL A 57 -15.00 -13.89 -3.92
CA VAL A 57 -15.85 -15.00 -3.45
C VAL A 57 -15.61 -15.29 -1.97
N LEU A 58 -14.35 -15.27 -1.53
CA LEU A 58 -13.99 -15.39 -0.11
C LEU A 58 -14.62 -14.28 0.73
N ALA A 59 -14.57 -13.03 0.24
CA ALA A 59 -15.19 -11.90 0.93
C ALA A 59 -16.70 -12.07 1.04
N GLU A 60 -17.39 -12.42 -0.06
CA GLU A 60 -18.83 -12.68 -0.06
C GLU A 60 -19.21 -13.78 0.94
N THR A 61 -18.45 -14.88 0.97
CA THR A 61 -18.66 -16.01 1.90
C THR A 61 -18.49 -15.59 3.36
N ASN A 62 -17.55 -14.67 3.62
CA ASN A 62 -17.27 -14.14 4.96
C ASN A 62 -18.21 -12.99 5.38
N GLY A 63 -19.16 -12.58 4.52
CA GLY A 63 -20.03 -11.43 4.76
C GLY A 63 -19.34 -10.07 4.57
N GLY A 64 -18.19 -10.05 3.90
CA GLY A 64 -17.37 -8.88 3.59
C GLY A 64 -15.87 -9.13 3.82
N HIS A 65 -15.05 -8.16 3.41
CA HIS A 65 -13.65 -8.13 3.80
C HIS A 65 -13.51 -7.77 5.29
N GLY A 66 -12.48 -8.32 5.94
CA GLY A 66 -12.18 -8.04 7.35
C GLY A 66 -11.69 -6.61 7.59
N THR A 67 -11.95 -6.11 8.80
CA THR A 67 -11.51 -4.79 9.26
C THR A 67 -10.31 -4.86 10.19
N ILE A 68 -9.51 -3.80 10.22
CA ILE A 68 -8.49 -3.55 11.25
C ILE A 68 -8.80 -2.26 12.03
N ASP A 69 -8.36 -2.21 13.29
CA ASP A 69 -8.44 -1.00 14.12
C ASP A 69 -7.26 -0.06 13.79
N THR A 70 -7.52 1.25 13.76
CA THR A 70 -6.50 2.28 13.50
C THR A 70 -6.08 2.97 14.79
N ARG A 71 -5.00 3.77 14.72
CA ARG A 71 -4.45 4.51 15.86
C ARG A 71 -5.45 5.51 16.45
N SER A 72 -6.33 6.09 15.63
CA SER A 72 -7.39 7.00 16.07
C SER A 72 -8.55 6.29 16.76
N GLY A 73 -8.60 4.95 16.73
CA GLY A 73 -9.69 4.14 17.27
C GLY A 73 -10.83 3.89 16.27
N GLU A 74 -10.65 4.28 15.01
CA GLU A 74 -11.54 3.94 13.91
C GLU A 74 -11.26 2.53 13.37
N ARG A 75 -12.12 2.05 12.46
CA ARG A 75 -11.93 0.80 11.73
C ARG A 75 -11.89 1.05 10.24
N ILE A 76 -11.00 0.35 9.54
CA ILE A 76 -10.89 0.37 8.08
C ILE A 76 -10.86 -1.03 7.52
N THR A 77 -11.34 -1.20 6.29
CA THR A 77 -11.32 -2.46 5.54
C THR A 77 -10.23 -2.36 4.46
N PRO A 78 -9.01 -2.89 4.65
CA PRO A 78 -7.91 -2.64 3.71
C PRO A 78 -8.18 -3.10 2.27
N LEU A 79 -8.90 -4.20 2.09
CA LEU A 79 -9.21 -4.72 0.75
C LEU A 79 -10.42 -4.03 0.08
N ASP A 80 -11.15 -3.21 0.83
CA ASP A 80 -12.26 -2.39 0.33
C ASP A 80 -12.32 -1.04 1.10
N PRO A 81 -11.33 -0.16 0.85
CA PRO A 81 -11.15 1.03 1.66
C PRO A 81 -12.21 2.09 1.38
N ASP A 82 -12.80 2.63 2.44
CA ASP A 82 -13.61 3.86 2.41
C ASP A 82 -12.66 5.08 2.55
N PRO A 83 -12.53 5.94 1.52
CA PRO A 83 -11.68 7.12 1.56
C PRO A 83 -11.91 8.01 2.79
N LYS A 84 -13.15 8.09 3.28
CA LYS A 84 -13.51 8.93 4.44
C LYS A 84 -12.94 8.43 5.76
N ARG A 85 -12.43 7.20 5.79
CA ARG A 85 -11.84 6.57 6.97
C ARG A 85 -10.31 6.62 6.98
N ILE A 86 -9.70 7.19 5.94
CA ILE A 86 -8.25 7.34 5.83
C ILE A 86 -7.88 8.67 6.51
N ALA A 87 -7.29 8.59 7.70
CA ALA A 87 -6.82 9.76 8.43
C ALA A 87 -5.31 9.94 8.27
N LEU A 88 -4.86 11.17 8.00
CA LEU A 88 -3.44 11.52 7.89
C LEU A 88 -2.65 11.14 9.15
N THR A 89 -3.25 11.29 10.32
CA THR A 89 -2.62 10.92 11.60
C THR A 89 -2.42 9.42 11.76
N ASP A 90 -3.33 8.61 11.23
CA ASP A 90 -3.20 7.15 11.27
C ASP A 90 -2.11 6.67 10.31
N VAL A 91 -2.06 7.27 9.10
CA VAL A 91 -0.99 7.04 8.13
C VAL A 91 0.36 7.42 8.72
N ALA A 92 0.50 8.65 9.22
CA ALA A 92 1.75 9.14 9.80
C ALA A 92 2.25 8.23 10.94
N HIS A 93 1.34 7.84 11.84
CA HIS A 93 1.68 6.97 12.95
C HIS A 93 2.15 5.60 12.47
N ALA A 94 1.38 4.93 11.61
CA ALA A 94 1.73 3.60 11.13
C ALA A 94 3.06 3.59 10.35
N LEU A 95 3.21 4.49 9.37
CA LEU A 95 4.42 4.58 8.55
C LEU A 95 5.68 4.88 9.38
N SER A 96 5.53 5.59 10.50
CA SER A 96 6.66 5.90 11.41
C SER A 96 7.10 4.72 12.28
N ASN A 97 6.28 3.66 12.34
CA ASN A 97 6.59 2.42 13.05
C ASN A 97 7.00 1.29 12.10
N LEU A 98 6.77 1.44 10.79
CA LEU A 98 7.18 0.47 9.78
C LEU A 98 8.63 0.73 9.38
N SER A 99 9.51 -0.26 9.63
CA SER A 99 10.89 -0.19 9.19
C SER A 99 11.00 -0.60 7.72
N ARG A 100 11.68 0.23 6.93
CA ARG A 100 12.18 -0.17 5.61
C ARG A 100 13.22 -1.26 5.72
N PHE A 101 13.47 -1.90 4.59
CA PHE A 101 14.42 -3.02 4.44
C PHE A 101 14.10 -4.20 5.37
N THR A 102 12.85 -4.33 5.80
CA THR A 102 12.44 -5.33 6.80
C THR A 102 13.32 -5.29 8.05
N GLY A 103 13.78 -4.09 8.44
CA GLY A 103 14.63 -3.89 9.62
C GLY A 103 16.08 -4.36 9.47
N GLN A 104 16.55 -4.70 8.27
CA GLN A 104 17.93 -5.14 8.03
C GLN A 104 18.93 -3.99 7.84
N GLY A 105 18.45 -2.75 7.81
CA GLY A 105 19.30 -1.57 7.72
C GLY A 105 20.20 -1.42 8.96
N LYS A 106 21.28 -0.62 8.83
CA LYS A 106 22.20 -0.32 9.94
C LYS A 106 21.52 0.20 11.21
N GLU A 107 20.40 0.90 11.04
CA GLU A 107 19.58 1.46 12.10
C GLU A 107 18.12 1.47 11.64
N PHE A 108 17.21 1.77 12.57
CA PHE A 108 15.80 1.92 12.25
C PHE A 108 15.60 3.07 11.26
N TYR A 109 14.99 2.76 10.12
CA TYR A 109 14.69 3.71 9.07
C TYR A 109 13.25 3.51 8.64
N SER A 110 12.37 4.46 8.96
CA SER A 110 10.94 4.28 8.76
C SER A 110 10.48 4.60 7.33
N VAL A 111 9.32 4.04 6.95
CA VAL A 111 8.62 4.42 5.72
C VAL A 111 8.22 5.91 5.75
N ALA A 112 7.85 6.44 6.91
CA ALA A 112 7.52 7.86 7.04
C ALA A 112 8.70 8.78 6.68
N ARG A 113 9.92 8.43 7.10
CA ARG A 113 11.13 9.19 6.76
C ARG A 113 11.41 9.16 5.26
N HIS A 114 11.32 7.97 4.65
CA HIS A 114 11.42 7.81 3.20
C HIS A 114 10.43 8.69 2.44
N ALA A 115 9.14 8.64 2.80
CA ALA A 115 8.12 9.44 2.15
C ALA A 115 8.37 10.96 2.26
N VAL A 116 8.93 11.42 3.38
CA VAL A 116 9.34 12.83 3.54
C VAL A 116 10.51 13.18 2.63
N HIS A 117 11.51 12.29 2.50
CA HIS A 117 12.63 12.47 1.56
C HIS A 117 12.14 12.55 0.12
N VAL A 118 11.25 11.64 -0.31
CA VAL A 118 10.62 11.68 -1.63
C VAL A 118 9.90 13.00 -1.85
N SER A 119 9.05 13.44 -0.91
CA SER A 119 8.32 14.71 -1.01
C SER A 119 9.23 15.94 -1.12
N ARG A 120 10.39 15.95 -0.44
CA ARG A 120 11.36 17.06 -0.47
C ARG A 120 12.20 17.06 -1.74
N GLU A 121 12.60 15.89 -2.22
CA GLU A 121 13.34 15.76 -3.46
C GLU A 121 12.47 16.11 -4.68
N VAL A 122 11.16 15.75 -4.66
CA VAL A 122 10.19 16.22 -5.66
C VAL A 122 10.12 17.76 -5.68
N GLU A 123 10.12 18.41 -4.52
CA GLU A 123 10.15 19.87 -4.42
C GLU A 123 11.46 20.45 -4.97
N ALA A 124 12.61 19.87 -4.62
CA ALA A 124 13.91 20.32 -5.10
C ALA A 124 14.02 20.27 -6.63
N ARG A 125 13.47 19.21 -7.25
CA ARG A 125 13.38 19.02 -8.70
C ARG A 125 12.33 19.88 -9.40
N GLY A 126 11.67 20.79 -8.68
CA GLY A 126 10.67 21.71 -9.22
C GLY A 126 9.31 21.06 -9.52
N GLY A 127 9.00 19.94 -8.87
CA GLY A 127 7.71 19.27 -8.98
C GLY A 127 6.55 20.15 -8.51
N THR A 128 5.35 19.91 -9.08
CA THR A 128 4.14 20.65 -8.70
C THR A 128 3.78 20.41 -7.23
N ARG A 129 2.91 21.27 -6.68
CA ARG A 129 2.42 21.07 -5.30
C ARG A 129 1.67 19.74 -5.14
N GLU A 130 0.95 19.29 -6.16
CA GLU A 130 0.27 17.99 -6.17
C GLU A 130 1.28 16.83 -6.23
N ALA A 131 2.35 16.94 -7.03
CA ALA A 131 3.44 15.97 -7.02
C ALA A 131 4.12 15.89 -5.65
N GLN A 132 4.33 17.01 -4.96
CA GLN A 132 4.93 17.02 -3.62
C GLN A 132 4.02 16.36 -2.57
N ARG A 133 2.69 16.60 -2.65
CA ARG A 133 1.67 15.94 -1.82
C ARG A 133 1.64 14.44 -2.08
N TRP A 134 1.65 14.03 -3.35
CA TRP A 134 1.71 12.62 -3.73
C TRP A 134 3.02 11.97 -3.30
N GLY A 135 4.17 12.64 -3.43
CA GLY A 135 5.45 12.15 -2.92
C GLY A 135 5.42 11.83 -1.42
N LEU A 136 4.65 12.57 -0.62
CA LEU A 136 4.47 12.24 0.81
C LEU A 136 3.49 11.09 1.05
N LEU A 137 2.49 10.90 0.18
CA LEU A 137 1.38 9.96 0.35
C LEU A 137 1.49 8.69 -0.51
N HIS A 138 2.51 8.55 -1.35
CA HIS A 138 2.62 7.45 -2.32
C HIS A 138 2.64 6.06 -1.65
N ASP A 139 3.29 5.97 -0.49
CA ASP A 139 3.36 4.77 0.36
C ASP A 139 2.26 4.72 1.44
N ALA A 140 1.25 5.60 1.41
CA ALA A 140 0.22 5.63 2.45
C ALA A 140 -0.58 4.31 2.58
N SER A 141 -0.63 3.49 1.52
CA SER A 141 -1.22 2.16 1.57
C SER A 141 -0.47 1.19 2.49
N GLU A 142 0.84 1.39 2.69
CA GLU A 142 1.65 0.53 3.56
C GLU A 142 1.24 0.64 5.03
N ALA A 143 0.62 1.75 5.43
CA ALA A 143 0.01 1.88 6.75
C ALA A 143 -1.04 0.78 7.05
N TYR A 144 -1.60 0.16 6.00
CA TYR A 144 -2.66 -0.84 6.09
C TYR A 144 -2.27 -2.21 5.52
N PHE A 145 -1.19 -2.29 4.74
CA PHE A 145 -0.67 -3.53 4.16
C PHE A 145 0.72 -3.96 4.65
N SER A 146 1.42 -3.11 5.43
CA SER A 146 2.85 -3.19 5.74
C SER A 146 3.77 -2.85 4.56
N ASP A 147 5.02 -2.47 4.85
CA ASP A 147 6.11 -2.41 3.87
C ASP A 147 6.49 -3.84 3.46
N VAL A 148 6.22 -4.19 2.21
CA VAL A 148 6.56 -5.49 1.63
C VAL A 148 7.70 -5.29 0.63
N PRO A 149 8.88 -5.89 0.85
CA PRO A 149 10.02 -5.73 -0.06
C PRO A 149 9.66 -6.09 -1.50
N ALA A 150 10.12 -5.27 -2.46
CA ALA A 150 9.77 -5.40 -3.87
C ALA A 150 9.92 -6.83 -4.46
N PRO A 151 10.99 -7.62 -4.15
CA PRO A 151 11.10 -8.99 -4.64
C PRO A 151 9.99 -9.93 -4.11
N VAL A 152 9.52 -9.71 -2.88
CA VAL A 152 8.43 -10.48 -2.27
C VAL A 152 7.09 -10.06 -2.86
N LYS A 153 6.87 -8.76 -3.02
CA LYS A 153 5.64 -8.18 -3.58
C LYS A 153 5.28 -8.78 -4.95
N GLN A 154 6.27 -8.99 -5.82
CA GLN A 154 6.08 -9.64 -7.13
C GLN A 154 5.56 -11.08 -7.04
N SER A 155 5.77 -11.74 -5.90
CA SER A 155 5.35 -13.11 -5.64
C SER A 155 3.97 -13.22 -4.97
N LEU A 156 3.36 -12.10 -4.57
CA LEU A 156 2.06 -12.05 -3.89
C LEU A 156 0.91 -11.81 -4.87
N PRO A 157 0.04 -12.79 -5.14
CA PRO A 157 -1.11 -12.62 -6.02
C PRO A 157 -2.13 -11.63 -5.44
N GLY A 158 -2.69 -10.75 -6.26
CA GLY A 158 -3.71 -9.78 -5.86
C GLY A 158 -3.18 -8.58 -5.06
N TYR A 159 -1.97 -8.64 -4.51
CA TYR A 159 -1.39 -7.58 -3.67
C TYR A 159 -1.30 -6.25 -4.43
N THR A 160 -0.68 -6.24 -5.60
CA THR A 160 -0.50 -5.01 -6.42
C THR A 160 -1.83 -4.38 -6.79
N ARG A 161 -2.89 -5.17 -7.02
CA ARG A 161 -4.23 -4.62 -7.31
C ARG A 161 -4.86 -4.03 -6.05
N ALA A 162 -4.79 -4.73 -4.92
CA ALA A 162 -5.32 -4.26 -3.65
C ALA A 162 -4.64 -2.94 -3.23
N GLU A 163 -3.32 -2.86 -3.37
CA GLU A 163 -2.55 -1.66 -3.11
C GLU A 163 -2.95 -0.52 -4.06
N LYS A 164 -3.07 -0.76 -5.38
CA LYS A 164 -3.56 0.25 -6.33
C LYS A 164 -4.97 0.76 -5.99
N ARG A 165 -5.87 -0.14 -5.58
CA ARG A 165 -7.22 0.25 -5.11
C ARG A 165 -7.12 1.15 -3.88
N PHE A 166 -6.23 0.84 -2.96
CA PHE A 166 -6.03 1.64 -1.76
C PHE A 166 -5.39 2.99 -2.06
N GLN A 167 -4.37 3.02 -2.92
CA GLN A 167 -3.77 4.26 -3.41
C GLN A 167 -4.81 5.17 -4.08
N ALA A 168 -5.75 4.61 -4.85
CA ALA A 168 -6.87 5.37 -5.39
C ALA A 168 -7.76 5.97 -4.28
N ALA A 169 -8.07 5.21 -3.23
CA ALA A 169 -8.82 5.72 -2.08
C ALA A 169 -8.05 6.79 -1.30
N VAL A 170 -6.72 6.70 -1.21
CA VAL A 170 -5.85 7.75 -0.63
C VAL A 170 -5.95 9.03 -1.45
N ARG A 171 -5.86 8.94 -2.78
CA ARG A 171 -6.00 10.12 -3.67
C ARG A 171 -7.36 10.80 -3.49
N GLU A 172 -8.43 10.01 -3.37
CA GLU A 172 -9.77 10.54 -3.09
C GLU A 172 -9.87 11.17 -1.68
N ALA A 173 -9.31 10.51 -0.66
CA ALA A 173 -9.34 11.00 0.72
C ALA A 173 -8.68 12.38 0.88
N PHE A 174 -7.62 12.61 0.11
CA PHE A 174 -6.83 13.84 0.17
C PHE A 174 -7.05 14.79 -1.01
N ASP A 175 -8.05 14.56 -1.88
CA ASP A 175 -8.37 15.44 -3.01
C ASP A 175 -7.13 15.75 -3.87
N LEU A 176 -6.49 14.69 -4.38
CA LEU A 176 -5.29 14.77 -5.22
C LEU A 176 -5.64 14.63 -6.70
N GLU A 177 -5.37 15.69 -7.46
CA GLU A 177 -5.46 15.69 -8.93
C GLU A 177 -4.06 15.63 -9.54
N LEU A 178 -3.63 14.44 -9.95
CA LEU A 178 -2.29 14.21 -10.49
C LEU A 178 -2.30 14.14 -12.02
N THR A 179 -1.34 14.82 -12.64
CA THR A 179 -1.02 14.58 -14.04
C THR A 179 -0.14 13.33 -14.20
N VAL A 180 -0.03 12.82 -15.42
CA VAL A 180 0.89 11.70 -15.73
C VAL A 180 2.34 12.11 -15.48
N GLU A 181 2.66 13.38 -15.70
CA GLU A 181 3.97 13.96 -15.44
C GLU A 181 4.29 14.01 -13.93
N ASP A 182 3.30 14.32 -13.09
CA ASP A 182 3.45 14.29 -11.64
C ASP A 182 3.72 12.87 -11.14
N GLU A 183 2.94 11.88 -11.60
CA GLU A 183 3.14 10.47 -11.23
C GLU A 183 4.53 9.98 -11.65
N ARG A 184 4.95 10.25 -12.89
CA ARG A 184 6.27 9.86 -13.39
C ARG A 184 7.41 10.50 -12.62
N LEU A 185 7.26 11.76 -12.21
CA LEU A 185 8.27 12.43 -11.40
C LEU A 185 8.39 11.77 -10.03
N VAL A 186 7.27 11.50 -9.35
CA VAL A 186 7.27 10.86 -8.04
C VAL A 186 7.87 9.46 -8.11
N ASP A 187 7.48 8.65 -9.10
CA ASP A 187 8.04 7.29 -9.29
C ASP A 187 9.56 7.32 -9.54
N ALA A 188 10.05 8.29 -10.32
CA ALA A 188 11.47 8.45 -10.58
C ALA A 188 12.24 8.89 -9.32
N VAL A 189 11.67 9.82 -8.55
CA VAL A 189 12.25 10.29 -7.30
C VAL A 189 12.28 9.19 -6.25
N ASP A 190 11.18 8.46 -6.06
CA ASP A 190 11.13 7.29 -5.15
C ASP A 190 12.28 6.31 -5.45
N GLY A 191 12.45 5.92 -6.72
CA GLY A 191 13.54 5.05 -7.13
C GLY A 191 14.95 5.61 -6.86
N ASP A 192 15.15 6.92 -7.00
CA ASP A 192 16.41 7.58 -6.67
C ASP A 192 16.67 7.61 -5.16
N ILE A 193 15.65 7.96 -4.37
CA ILE A 193 15.71 7.96 -2.91
C ILE A 193 15.97 6.54 -2.38
N ALA A 194 15.27 5.53 -2.88
CA ALA A 194 15.49 4.14 -2.49
C ALA A 194 16.94 3.69 -2.77
N ARG A 195 17.53 4.08 -3.89
CA ARG A 195 18.94 3.79 -4.20
C ARG A 195 19.90 4.52 -3.27
N TYR A 196 19.62 5.78 -2.96
CA TYR A 196 20.39 6.53 -1.98
C TYR A 196 20.35 5.86 -0.60
N GLU A 197 19.17 5.51 -0.10
CA GLU A 197 19.00 4.82 1.18
C GLU A 197 19.75 3.48 1.22
N LEU A 198 19.66 2.69 0.15
CA LEU A 198 20.42 1.45 0.00
C LEU A 198 21.94 1.69 0.07
N SER A 199 22.45 2.78 -0.49
CA SER A 199 23.88 3.14 -0.38
C SER A 199 24.30 3.51 1.04
N ILE A 200 23.39 4.10 1.83
CA ILE A 200 23.63 4.43 3.23
C ILE A 200 23.59 3.19 4.11
N HIS A 201 22.55 2.35 3.97
CA HIS A 201 22.34 1.18 4.83
C HIS A 201 23.14 -0.04 4.40
N PHE A 202 23.46 -0.19 3.11
CA PHE A 202 24.17 -1.35 2.55
C PHE A 202 25.32 -0.92 1.61
N PRO A 203 26.28 -0.10 2.07
CA PRO A 203 27.29 0.57 1.22
C PRO A 203 28.22 -0.39 0.45
N ALA A 204 28.33 -1.65 0.86
CA ALA A 204 29.16 -2.64 0.17
C ALA A 204 28.58 -3.06 -1.20
N ASN A 205 27.27 -2.86 -1.40
CA ASN A 205 26.54 -3.40 -2.55
C ASN A 205 25.91 -2.31 -3.43
N HIS A 206 25.99 -1.03 -3.03
CA HIS A 206 25.21 0.05 -3.64
C HIS A 206 26.02 1.34 -3.73
N GLU A 207 25.93 2.00 -4.88
CA GLU A 207 26.49 3.33 -5.12
C GLU A 207 25.43 4.41 -4.86
N SER A 208 25.86 5.55 -4.30
CA SER A 208 24.96 6.68 -4.06
C SER A 208 24.62 7.39 -5.38
N PRO A 209 23.33 7.60 -5.70
CA PRO A 209 22.96 8.50 -6.78
C PRO A 209 23.24 9.95 -6.38
N GLY A 210 23.27 10.85 -7.37
CA GLY A 210 23.22 12.29 -7.12
C GLY A 210 21.79 12.72 -6.82
N LEU A 211 21.58 13.42 -5.71
CA LEU A 211 20.30 14.01 -5.32
C LEU A 211 20.41 15.53 -5.31
N GLU A 212 19.28 16.23 -5.48
CA GLU A 212 19.25 17.70 -5.50
C GLU A 212 19.07 18.30 -4.10
N CYS A 213 18.44 17.56 -3.18
CA CYS A 213 18.33 17.94 -1.78
C CYS A 213 19.40 17.24 -0.92
N GLU A 214 19.88 17.88 0.14
CA GLU A 214 20.65 17.20 1.20
C GLU A 214 19.67 16.49 2.14
N HIS A 215 19.93 15.21 2.41
CA HIS A 215 19.04 14.33 3.17
C HIS A 215 19.56 14.06 4.59
N ASP A 216 20.57 14.83 5.02
CA ASP A 216 21.23 14.68 6.31
C ASP A 216 20.30 15.06 7.47
N ASP A 217 20.28 14.18 8.47
CA ASP A 217 19.82 14.33 9.84
C ASP A 217 18.64 15.30 10.05
N LEU A 218 17.43 14.78 9.77
CA LEU A 218 16.18 15.36 10.25
C LEU A 218 16.10 15.21 11.77
N GLU A 219 16.97 15.91 12.51
CA GLU A 219 17.02 15.86 13.96
C GLU A 219 15.87 16.65 14.61
N SER A 220 15.28 15.97 15.58
CA SER A 220 14.34 16.39 16.62
C SER A 220 12.84 16.18 16.32
N GLY A 221 12.25 15.21 17.03
CA GLY A 221 10.80 14.99 17.14
C GLY A 221 10.26 13.64 16.64
N GLY A 222 11.11 12.73 16.15
CA GLY A 222 10.70 11.43 15.61
C GLY A 222 10.08 11.51 14.21
N ASP A 223 10.06 10.38 13.50
CA ASP A 223 9.64 10.32 12.10
C ASP A 223 8.15 10.69 11.91
N GLU A 224 7.30 10.44 12.92
CA GLU A 224 5.88 10.83 12.91
C GLU A 224 5.72 12.35 12.91
N GLY A 225 6.46 13.03 13.80
CA GLY A 225 6.44 14.50 13.87
C GLY A 225 7.01 15.13 12.59
N LEU A 226 8.04 14.52 12.01
CA LEU A 226 8.60 14.94 10.73
C LEU A 226 7.57 14.84 9.59
N TYR A 227 6.90 13.69 9.48
CA TYR A 227 5.86 13.46 8.47
C TYR A 227 4.72 14.48 8.58
N LEU A 228 4.19 14.67 9.80
CA LEU A 228 3.09 15.62 10.05
C LEU A 228 3.49 17.08 9.80
N ARG A 229 4.75 17.46 10.09
CA ARG A 229 5.27 18.79 9.73
C ARG A 229 5.27 19.00 8.21
N ARG A 230 5.81 18.03 7.45
CA ARG A 230 5.81 18.12 5.99
C ARG A 230 4.39 18.15 5.42
N ALA A 231 3.49 17.33 5.97
CA ALA A 231 2.09 17.36 5.57
C ALA A 231 1.43 18.73 5.81
N SER A 232 1.74 19.37 6.94
CA SER A 232 1.26 20.71 7.28
C SER A 232 1.78 21.78 6.32
N GLU A 233 3.06 21.73 5.93
CA GLU A 233 3.67 22.63 4.92
C GLU A 233 2.94 22.53 3.57
N LEU A 234 2.53 21.31 3.21
CA LEU A 234 1.82 21.01 1.97
C LEU A 234 0.31 21.30 2.06
N ALA A 235 -0.21 21.67 3.23
CA ALA A 235 -1.62 21.88 3.52
C ALA A 235 -2.49 20.61 3.37
N LEU A 236 -1.91 19.44 3.62
CA LEU A 236 -2.66 18.19 3.80
C LEU A 236 -3.39 18.21 5.14
N ARG A 237 -4.64 17.74 5.16
CA ARG A 237 -5.50 17.66 6.35
C ARG A 237 -6.13 16.30 6.45
#